data_AF-A0A409X934-F1
#
_entry.id   AF-A0A409X934-F1
#
_cell.length_a   1.000
_cell.length_b   1.000
_cell.length_c   1.000
_cell.angle_alpha   90.00
_cell.angle_beta   90.00
_cell.angle_gamma   90.00
#
_symmetry.space_group_name_H-M   'P 1'
#
loop_
_entity.id
_entity.type
_entity.pdbx_description
1 polymer ?
#
loop_
_entity_poly.entity_id
_entity_poly.type
_entity_poly.pdbx_seq_one_letter_code
_entity_poly.pdbx_strand_id
1 'polypeptide(L)'
;MRPRTTNDGFPTSTSRSQAETEEVLLAHIPDLEAEVQRKSILEKKIHMSFLVRNLVQGFPERYISQDASQPWLLFWTVQAFSVLQVALDPGNKQKIIDKVLAWQHPNGGFGGGPGQAAHLLPTYASVCILAIAGRPGPRGGWDQIDREKMYKFFMSLKQNDGSFLVAHHSEVDVRGIYCLLTVATLLDLLTPELVQGTASFVASCQTYEGGFASSSHPSYSLSGSLLPPPAARPPLGEAHGGYTFCALASWVLLQPYLALSDEKPSIDMSNLLRWLVHMQGTSIELGGFKGRTNKLVDGCYSWWCGGSFALLEALGVGGIQNANSDEVPIDSGAGNAIWDDVDDGLYNRMALQEYIIYAGQHPTGGLRDKPPKNADAYHTLYCLSGLSSAQHHVFPSQLRKQQLLEAWQASGVTNDELRKRSFNEILSWTEEEGASHIFGGPENRLNATHPVTNLTMTHTESMTAHFYGQVVPPRQRSAPATAGAAGA
;
A
#
# COMPACT_ATOMS: atom_id res chain seq x y z
N MET A 1 -16.39 -0.60 -30.81
CA MET A 1 -16.41 -1.99 -30.33
C MET A 1 -15.07 -2.25 -29.64
N ARG A 2 -15.05 -2.60 -28.35
CA ARG A 2 -13.78 -2.90 -27.65
C ARG A 2 -13.32 -4.30 -28.08
N PRO A 3 -12.09 -4.49 -28.58
CA PRO A 3 -11.64 -5.80 -29.06
C PRO A 3 -11.61 -6.80 -27.90
N ARG A 4 -12.15 -8.01 -28.13
CA ARG A 4 -12.09 -9.11 -27.15
C ARG A 4 -10.69 -9.68 -27.08
N THR A 5 -10.35 -10.28 -25.94
CA THR A 5 -9.12 -11.09 -25.85
C THR A 5 -9.22 -12.26 -26.83
N THR A 6 -8.27 -12.35 -27.75
CA THR A 6 -8.18 -13.46 -28.70
C THR A 6 -7.82 -14.76 -27.96
N ASN A 7 -8.37 -15.88 -28.43
CA ASN A 7 -7.96 -17.21 -28.01
C ASN A 7 -7.12 -17.93 -29.08
N ASP A 8 -6.82 -17.24 -30.20
CA ASP A 8 -6.05 -17.72 -31.34
C ASP A 8 -6.57 -19.03 -31.95
N GLY A 9 -7.85 -19.34 -31.74
CA GLY A 9 -8.48 -20.60 -32.15
C GLY A 9 -8.29 -21.77 -31.17
N PHE A 10 -7.68 -21.54 -29.99
CA PHE A 10 -7.35 -22.56 -28.98
C PHE A 10 -8.05 -22.30 -27.63
N PRO A 11 -9.33 -22.69 -27.46
CA PRO A 11 -10.08 -22.39 -26.25
C PRO A 11 -9.64 -23.24 -25.05
N THR A 12 -9.11 -22.58 -24.03
CA THR A 12 -8.74 -23.16 -22.73
C THR A 12 -9.71 -22.75 -21.61
N SER A 13 -9.61 -23.37 -20.43
CA SER A 13 -10.36 -22.94 -19.24
C SER A 13 -10.07 -21.47 -18.88
N THR A 14 -8.82 -21.03 -19.06
CA THR A 14 -8.40 -19.63 -18.89
C THR A 14 -9.14 -18.72 -19.86
N SER A 15 -9.09 -19.01 -21.17
CA SER A 15 -9.72 -18.15 -22.18
C SER A 15 -11.25 -18.06 -22.02
N ARG A 16 -11.90 -19.15 -21.55
CA ARG A 16 -13.34 -19.16 -21.25
C ARG A 16 -13.66 -18.27 -20.06
N SER A 17 -12.94 -18.42 -18.96
CA SER A 17 -13.13 -17.59 -17.76
C SER A 17 -12.87 -16.11 -18.04
N GLN A 18 -11.87 -15.81 -18.89
CA GLN A 18 -11.57 -14.47 -19.35
C GLN A 18 -12.74 -13.89 -20.16
N ALA A 19 -13.22 -14.62 -21.17
CA ALA A 19 -14.35 -14.16 -22.00
C ALA A 19 -15.64 -13.95 -21.20
N GLU A 20 -15.93 -14.83 -20.24
CA GLU A 20 -17.07 -14.67 -19.32
C GLU A 20 -16.93 -13.42 -18.44
N THR A 21 -15.72 -13.14 -17.95
CA THR A 21 -15.45 -11.94 -17.15
C THR A 21 -15.60 -10.67 -17.99
N GLU A 22 -15.06 -10.67 -19.20
CA GLU A 22 -15.18 -9.56 -20.16
C GLU A 22 -16.64 -9.25 -20.48
N GLU A 23 -17.47 -10.27 -20.70
CA GLU A 23 -18.90 -10.10 -20.96
C GLU A 23 -19.63 -9.46 -19.78
N VAL A 24 -19.32 -9.88 -18.55
CA VAL A 24 -19.89 -9.30 -17.32
C VAL A 24 -19.44 -7.85 -17.13
N LEU A 25 -18.17 -7.53 -17.36
CA LEU A 25 -17.64 -6.17 -17.20
C LEU A 25 -18.21 -5.21 -18.24
N LEU A 26 -18.34 -5.64 -19.50
CA LEU A 26 -18.95 -4.85 -20.57
C LEU A 26 -20.38 -4.40 -20.23
N ALA A 27 -21.16 -5.26 -19.58
CA ALA A 27 -22.53 -4.93 -19.16
C ALA A 27 -22.61 -3.83 -18.06
N HIS A 28 -21.48 -3.49 -17.41
CA HIS A 28 -21.43 -2.43 -16.40
C HIS A 28 -21.02 -1.07 -16.98
N ILE A 29 -20.56 -1.03 -18.23
CA ILE A 29 -20.14 0.21 -18.90
C ILE A 29 -21.40 0.98 -19.32
N PRO A 30 -21.53 2.28 -18.99
CA PRO A 30 -22.61 3.11 -19.50
C PRO A 30 -22.50 3.30 -21.03
N ASP A 31 -23.60 3.08 -21.75
CA ASP A 31 -23.67 3.25 -23.22
C ASP A 31 -24.14 4.65 -23.66
N LEU A 32 -24.82 5.39 -22.78
CA LEU A 32 -25.39 6.72 -23.08
C LEU A 32 -24.73 7.80 -22.22
N GLU A 33 -24.53 8.99 -22.78
CA GLU A 33 -23.87 10.11 -22.10
C GLU A 33 -24.57 10.51 -20.78
N ALA A 34 -25.91 10.49 -20.76
CA ALA A 34 -26.69 10.71 -19.54
C ALA A 34 -26.50 9.59 -18.49
N GLU A 35 -26.18 8.36 -18.92
CA GLU A 35 -25.83 7.29 -17.99
C GLU A 35 -24.40 7.42 -17.47
N VAL A 36 -23.47 7.90 -18.29
CA VAL A 36 -22.08 8.18 -17.87
C VAL A 36 -22.11 9.13 -16.68
N GLN A 37 -22.72 10.30 -16.83
CA GLN A 37 -22.79 11.30 -15.76
C GLN A 37 -23.38 10.74 -14.45
N ARG A 38 -24.42 9.90 -14.55
CA ARG A 38 -25.08 9.29 -13.38
C ARG A 38 -24.27 8.16 -12.74
N LYS A 39 -23.60 7.32 -13.55
CA LYS A 39 -22.88 6.12 -13.09
C LYS A 39 -21.43 6.42 -12.71
N SER A 40 -20.89 7.57 -13.08
CA SER A 40 -19.54 8.01 -12.72
C SER A 40 -19.41 8.49 -11.25
N ILE A 41 -20.34 8.13 -10.36
CA ILE A 41 -20.35 8.60 -8.96
C ILE A 41 -19.90 7.49 -8.03
N LEU A 42 -19.02 7.83 -7.08
CA LEU A 42 -18.71 6.99 -5.92
C LEU A 42 -19.81 7.15 -4.88
N GLU A 43 -20.54 6.07 -4.60
CA GLU A 43 -21.68 6.05 -3.69
C GLU A 43 -21.24 6.04 -2.22
N LYS A 44 -20.53 7.09 -1.79
CA LYS A 44 -19.90 7.19 -0.46
C LYS A 44 -20.88 6.88 0.68
N LYS A 45 -22.13 7.33 0.58
CA LYS A 45 -23.16 7.13 1.64
C LYS A 45 -23.48 5.65 1.88
N ILE A 46 -23.61 4.83 0.84
CA ILE A 46 -23.93 3.41 1.00
C ILE A 46 -22.69 2.63 1.47
N HIS A 47 -21.49 3.01 1.02
CA HIS A 47 -20.24 2.39 1.49
C HIS A 47 -19.98 2.74 2.96
N MET A 48 -20.22 3.99 3.38
CA MET A 48 -20.20 4.39 4.78
C MET A 48 -21.20 3.57 5.61
N SER A 49 -22.42 3.39 5.12
CA SER A 49 -23.42 2.58 5.81
C SER A 49 -22.97 1.12 5.98
N PHE A 50 -22.30 0.55 4.97
CA PHE A 50 -21.68 -0.78 5.06
C PHE A 50 -20.59 -0.85 6.14
N LEU A 51 -19.69 0.14 6.19
CA LEU A 51 -18.63 0.21 7.19
C LEU A 51 -19.16 0.42 8.61
N VAL A 52 -20.21 1.25 8.77
CA VAL A 52 -20.87 1.47 10.07
C VAL A 52 -21.49 0.17 10.58
N ARG A 53 -22.13 -0.63 9.71
CA ARG A 53 -22.62 -1.96 10.09
C ARG A 53 -21.49 -2.85 10.60
N ASN A 54 -20.37 -2.93 9.88
CA ASN A 54 -19.20 -3.73 10.31
C ASN A 54 -18.66 -3.27 11.68
N LEU A 55 -18.55 -1.96 11.90
CA LEU A 55 -18.00 -1.41 13.13
C LEU A 55 -18.95 -1.56 14.33
N VAL A 56 -20.24 -1.29 14.16
CA VAL A 56 -21.23 -1.21 15.26
C VAL A 56 -21.90 -2.56 15.52
N GLN A 57 -22.28 -3.28 14.48
CA GLN A 57 -22.99 -4.56 14.59
C GLN A 57 -22.03 -5.76 14.62
N GLY A 58 -20.78 -5.56 14.21
CA GLY A 58 -19.81 -6.62 14.04
C GLY A 58 -20.00 -7.39 12.73
N PHE A 59 -19.26 -8.48 12.59
CA PHE A 59 -19.29 -9.33 11.40
C PHE A 59 -20.18 -10.56 11.64
N PRO A 60 -21.00 -10.97 10.66
CA PRO A 60 -21.88 -12.13 10.79
C PRO A 60 -21.12 -13.45 10.84
N GLU A 61 -21.78 -14.53 11.28
CA GLU A 61 -21.22 -15.88 11.49
C GLU A 61 -20.36 -16.42 10.33
N ARG A 62 -20.68 -16.08 9.08
CA ARG A 62 -19.88 -16.47 7.91
C ARG A 62 -18.41 -16.01 7.95
N TYR A 63 -18.07 -15.05 8.81
CA TYR A 63 -16.70 -14.60 9.06
C TYR A 63 -15.94 -15.44 10.10
N ILE A 64 -16.49 -16.55 10.59
CA ILE A 64 -15.78 -17.48 11.49
C ILE A 64 -14.48 -18.01 10.88
N SER A 65 -14.42 -18.17 9.55
CA SER A 65 -13.20 -18.51 8.83
C SER A 65 -12.10 -17.44 8.92
N GLN A 66 -12.44 -16.25 9.41
CA GLN A 66 -11.55 -15.10 9.60
C GLN A 66 -11.42 -14.71 11.08
N ASP A 67 -11.72 -15.62 12.01
CA ASP A 67 -11.57 -15.35 13.45
C ASP A 67 -10.10 -15.13 13.87
N ALA A 68 -9.13 -15.68 13.12
CA ALA A 68 -7.72 -15.36 13.26
C ALA A 68 -7.29 -14.08 12.51
N SER A 69 -8.25 -13.29 12.03
CA SER A 69 -8.04 -12.07 11.24
C SER A 69 -8.91 -10.91 11.74
N GLN A 70 -9.31 -10.90 13.02
CA GLN A 70 -10.06 -9.77 13.60
C GLN A 70 -9.33 -8.42 13.46
N PRO A 71 -7.98 -8.33 13.65
CA PRO A 71 -7.24 -7.11 13.35
C PRO A 71 -7.38 -6.65 11.90
N TRP A 72 -7.38 -7.56 10.94
CA TRP A 72 -7.54 -7.21 9.54
C TRP A 72 -8.95 -6.69 9.23
N LEU A 73 -9.98 -7.38 9.71
CA LEU A 73 -11.37 -6.95 9.58
C LEU A 73 -11.60 -5.53 10.13
N LEU A 74 -10.98 -5.23 11.29
CA LEU A 74 -11.07 -3.91 11.88
C LEU A 74 -10.23 -2.89 11.11
N PHE A 75 -9.00 -3.20 10.72
CA PHE A 75 -8.12 -2.33 9.94
C PHE A 75 -8.78 -1.91 8.63
N TRP A 76 -9.27 -2.88 7.85
CA TRP A 76 -9.99 -2.63 6.60
C TRP A 76 -11.18 -1.69 6.80
N THR A 77 -11.91 -1.86 7.90
CA THR A 77 -13.08 -1.03 8.21
C THR A 77 -12.67 0.40 8.59
N VAL A 78 -11.72 0.57 9.52
CA VAL A 78 -11.35 1.90 10.03
C VAL A 78 -10.50 2.70 9.07
N GLN A 79 -9.66 2.04 8.27
CA GLN A 79 -8.89 2.74 7.24
C GLN A 79 -9.79 3.15 6.07
N ALA A 80 -10.80 2.35 5.71
CA ALA A 80 -11.78 2.76 4.70
C ALA A 80 -12.56 4.03 5.13
N PHE A 81 -12.88 4.18 6.43
CA PHE A 81 -13.43 5.46 6.94
C PHE A 81 -12.45 6.62 6.73
N SER A 82 -11.18 6.45 7.08
CA SER A 82 -10.15 7.47 6.89
C SER A 82 -10.00 7.89 5.41
N VAL A 83 -10.01 6.92 4.49
CA VAL A 83 -9.92 7.17 3.04
C VAL A 83 -11.17 7.89 2.53
N LEU A 84 -12.35 7.56 3.05
CA LEU A 84 -13.63 8.24 2.77
C LEU A 84 -13.80 9.59 3.48
N GLN A 85 -12.76 10.13 4.12
CA GLN A 85 -12.79 11.41 4.84
C GLN A 85 -13.75 11.43 6.06
N VAL A 86 -13.95 10.26 6.68
CA VAL A 86 -14.83 10.10 7.84
C VAL A 86 -13.99 9.95 9.12
N ALA A 87 -14.19 10.86 10.06
CA ALA A 87 -13.57 10.77 11.37
C ALA A 87 -14.39 9.88 12.32
N LEU A 88 -13.68 9.10 13.14
CA LEU A 88 -14.27 8.35 14.25
C LEU A 88 -14.44 9.25 15.48
N ASP A 89 -15.58 9.14 16.17
CA ASP A 89 -15.81 9.84 17.43
C ASP A 89 -14.91 9.30 18.57
N PRO A 90 -14.64 10.09 19.62
CA PRO A 90 -13.77 9.69 20.73
C PRO A 90 -14.19 8.38 21.42
N GLY A 91 -15.49 8.10 21.51
CA GLY A 91 -16.02 6.91 22.16
C GLY A 91 -15.70 5.64 21.37
N ASN A 92 -15.96 5.66 20.07
CA ASN A 92 -15.60 4.55 19.18
C ASN A 92 -14.08 4.37 19.07
N LYS A 93 -13.30 5.46 19.03
CA LYS A 93 -11.82 5.37 19.10
C LYS A 93 -11.36 4.64 20.35
N GLN A 94 -11.92 4.95 21.53
CA GLN A 94 -11.52 4.27 22.76
C GLN A 94 -11.87 2.78 22.75
N LYS A 95 -13.07 2.40 22.28
CA LYS A 95 -13.44 0.98 22.14
C LYS A 95 -12.51 0.21 21.21
N ILE A 96 -12.10 0.84 20.12
CA ILE A 96 -11.12 0.29 19.18
C ILE A 96 -9.78 0.08 19.88
N ILE A 97 -9.26 1.09 20.58
CA ILE A 97 -7.99 0.98 21.34
C ILE A 97 -8.07 -0.18 22.34
N ASP A 98 -9.11 -0.21 23.17
CA ASP A 98 -9.28 -1.22 24.20
C ASP A 98 -9.34 -2.64 23.59
N LYS A 99 -10.01 -2.79 22.42
CA LYS A 99 -10.07 -4.05 21.67
C LYS A 99 -8.72 -4.46 21.09
N VAL A 100 -7.97 -3.52 20.48
CA VAL A 100 -6.66 -3.83 19.90
C VAL A 100 -5.65 -4.22 20.97
N LEU A 101 -5.67 -3.55 22.13
CA LEU A 101 -4.78 -3.89 23.24
C LEU A 101 -5.08 -5.28 23.82
N ALA A 102 -6.31 -5.79 23.71
CA ALA A 102 -6.64 -7.16 24.07
C ALA A 102 -6.04 -8.22 23.12
N TRP A 103 -5.59 -7.82 21.93
CA TRP A 103 -4.88 -8.69 20.99
C TRP A 103 -3.36 -8.67 21.18
N GLN A 104 -2.83 -7.75 21.99
CA GLN A 104 -1.40 -7.68 22.25
C GLN A 104 -0.97 -8.92 23.02
N HIS A 105 -0.02 -9.65 22.45
CA HIS A 105 0.44 -10.90 23.03
C HIS A 105 1.41 -10.61 24.19
N PRO A 106 1.35 -11.35 25.31
CA PRO A 106 2.17 -11.08 26.50
C PRO A 106 3.69 -11.09 26.25
N ASN A 107 4.13 -11.82 25.21
CA ASN A 107 5.54 -11.97 24.81
C ASN A 107 5.93 -11.11 23.59
N GLY A 108 5.08 -10.17 23.17
CA GLY A 108 5.34 -9.28 22.03
C GLY A 108 4.57 -9.65 20.76
N GLY A 109 4.31 -8.65 19.92
CA GLY A 109 3.43 -8.76 18.76
C GLY A 109 1.94 -8.71 19.11
N PHE A 110 1.09 -8.82 18.09
CA PHE A 110 -0.37 -8.97 18.22
C PHE A 110 -0.83 -10.25 17.54
N GLY A 111 -1.84 -10.90 18.13
CA GLY A 111 -2.49 -12.08 17.57
C GLY A 111 -3.71 -11.76 16.71
N GLY A 112 -4.27 -12.79 16.07
CA GLY A 112 -5.47 -12.69 15.23
C GLY A 112 -6.78 -12.43 15.98
N GLY A 113 -6.73 -12.51 17.31
CA GLY A 113 -7.82 -12.32 18.26
C GLY A 113 -7.30 -12.50 19.71
N PRO A 114 -8.11 -12.23 20.74
CA PRO A 114 -7.67 -12.32 22.12
C PRO A 114 -7.19 -13.74 22.49
N GLY A 115 -6.00 -13.84 23.09
CA GLY A 115 -5.40 -15.12 23.48
C GLY A 115 -4.80 -15.96 22.35
N GLN A 116 -4.86 -15.49 21.10
CA GLN A 116 -4.19 -16.15 19.98
C GLN A 116 -2.69 -15.83 19.95
N ALA A 117 -1.90 -16.70 19.31
CA ALA A 117 -0.46 -16.50 19.13
C ALA A 117 -0.16 -15.22 18.33
N ALA A 118 0.96 -14.57 18.67
CA ALA A 118 1.45 -13.41 17.93
C ALA A 118 1.84 -13.77 16.49
N HIS A 119 1.54 -12.87 15.55
CA HIS A 119 1.81 -13.07 14.13
C HIS A 119 2.08 -11.72 13.45
N LEU A 120 3.01 -11.68 12.49
CA LEU A 120 3.48 -10.43 11.85
C LEU A 120 2.34 -9.66 11.14
N LEU A 121 1.50 -10.37 10.40
CA LEU A 121 0.35 -9.80 9.68
C LEU A 121 -0.66 -9.07 10.60
N PRO A 122 -1.27 -9.70 11.63
CA PRO A 122 -2.14 -9.00 12.58
C PRO A 122 -1.38 -7.97 13.44
N THR A 123 -0.07 -8.10 13.61
CA THR A 123 0.77 -7.06 14.22
C THR A 123 0.76 -5.77 13.38
N TYR A 124 0.97 -5.87 12.06
CA TYR A 124 0.81 -4.74 11.14
C TYR A 124 -0.58 -4.11 11.24
N ALA A 125 -1.63 -4.94 11.10
CA ALA A 125 -3.00 -4.43 11.13
C ALA A 125 -3.32 -3.73 12.46
N SER A 126 -2.88 -4.29 13.59
CA SER A 126 -3.09 -3.72 14.94
C SER A 126 -2.37 -2.38 15.10
N VAL A 127 -1.11 -2.27 14.68
CA VAL A 127 -0.34 -1.03 14.75
C VAL A 127 -0.96 0.05 13.85
N CYS A 128 -1.39 -0.31 12.64
CA CYS A 128 -2.10 0.60 11.74
C CYS A 128 -3.45 1.07 12.32
N ILE A 129 -4.22 0.18 12.99
CA ILE A 129 -5.45 0.59 13.69
C ILE A 129 -5.11 1.58 14.81
N LEU A 130 -4.05 1.32 15.58
CA LEU A 130 -3.60 2.25 16.62
C LEU A 130 -3.12 3.58 16.02
N ALA A 131 -2.52 3.60 14.83
CA ALA A 131 -2.19 4.86 14.14
C ALA A 131 -3.45 5.71 13.84
N ILE A 132 -4.57 5.06 13.52
CA ILE A 132 -5.84 5.71 13.15
C ILE A 132 -6.65 6.15 14.39
N ALA A 133 -6.79 5.25 15.36
CA ALA A 133 -7.67 5.46 16.52
C ALA A 133 -6.94 5.95 17.77
N GLY A 134 -5.65 5.63 17.88
CA GLY A 134 -4.83 5.87 19.05
C GLY A 134 -4.31 7.30 19.18
N ARG A 135 -3.58 7.51 20.27
CA ARG A 135 -2.95 8.78 20.69
C ARG A 135 -1.87 8.50 21.76
N PRO A 136 -1.00 9.47 22.06
CA PRO A 136 -0.10 9.38 23.21
C PRO A 136 -0.87 9.38 24.55
N GLY A 137 -0.20 8.89 25.59
CA GLY A 137 -0.65 8.95 26.98
C GLY A 137 -1.43 7.74 27.48
N PRO A 138 -1.87 7.78 28.76
CA PRO A 138 -2.65 6.72 29.38
C PRO A 138 -3.93 6.41 28.60
N ARG A 139 -4.17 5.12 28.34
CA ARG A 139 -5.30 4.62 27.52
C ARG A 139 -5.32 5.14 26.07
N GLY A 140 -4.23 5.73 25.59
CA GLY A 140 -4.12 6.26 24.24
C GLY A 140 -3.80 5.19 23.18
N GLY A 141 -3.33 4.02 23.60
CA GLY A 141 -2.95 2.91 22.73
C GLY A 141 -1.48 2.92 22.32
N TRP A 142 -0.89 4.09 22.08
CA TRP A 142 0.50 4.18 21.58
C TRP A 142 1.52 3.81 22.67
N ASP A 143 1.42 4.42 23.85
CA ASP A 143 2.35 4.17 24.95
C ASP A 143 2.12 2.82 25.64
N GLN A 144 1.08 2.08 25.24
CA GLN A 144 0.79 0.74 25.72
C GLN A 144 1.33 -0.36 24.78
N ILE A 145 1.94 0.01 23.65
CA ILE A 145 2.67 -0.94 22.80
C ILE A 145 3.99 -1.30 23.50
N ASP A 146 4.16 -2.57 23.86
CA ASP A 146 5.39 -3.08 24.46
C ASP A 146 6.47 -3.25 23.36
N ARG A 147 7.18 -2.15 23.08
CA ARG A 147 8.22 -2.04 22.04
C ARG A 147 9.38 -3.02 22.26
N GLU A 148 9.77 -3.25 23.50
CA GLU A 148 10.87 -4.17 23.83
C GLU A 148 10.48 -5.61 23.47
N LYS A 149 9.28 -6.04 23.87
CA LYS A 149 8.79 -7.36 23.51
C LYS A 149 8.47 -7.48 22.02
N MET A 150 7.99 -6.42 21.38
CA MET A 150 7.81 -6.37 19.93
C MET A 150 9.13 -6.67 19.19
N TYR A 151 10.22 -6.01 19.59
CA TYR A 151 11.54 -6.25 19.00
C TYR A 151 12.03 -7.68 19.26
N LYS A 152 11.87 -8.20 20.50
CA LYS A 152 12.19 -9.59 20.84
C LYS A 152 11.41 -10.59 19.99
N PHE A 153 10.12 -10.33 19.77
CA PHE A 153 9.27 -11.13 18.89
C PHE A 153 9.80 -11.12 17.45
N PHE A 154 10.10 -9.95 16.88
CA PHE A 154 10.69 -9.86 15.54
C PHE A 154 12.00 -10.64 15.40
N MET A 155 12.91 -10.48 16.36
CA MET A 155 14.18 -11.20 16.36
C MET A 155 14.00 -12.71 16.51
N SER A 156 12.99 -13.16 17.26
CA SER A 156 12.69 -14.60 17.42
C SER A 156 12.16 -15.27 16.14
N LEU A 157 11.72 -14.48 15.16
CA LEU A 157 11.23 -14.95 13.86
C LEU A 157 12.29 -14.86 12.76
N LYS A 158 13.37 -14.10 12.99
CA LYS A 158 14.45 -13.87 12.02
C LYS A 158 15.16 -15.19 11.70
N GLN A 159 15.35 -15.45 10.41
CA GLN A 159 16.09 -16.60 9.91
C GLN A 159 17.50 -16.19 9.44
N ASN A 160 18.40 -17.17 9.40
CA ASN A 160 19.80 -16.96 9.03
C ASN A 160 19.99 -16.48 7.57
N ASP A 161 19.01 -16.72 6.69
CA ASP A 161 19.06 -16.34 5.29
C ASP A 161 18.57 -14.90 5.01
N GLY A 162 18.14 -14.19 6.06
CA GLY A 162 17.57 -12.85 6.01
C GLY A 162 16.04 -12.82 5.97
N SER A 163 15.40 -13.98 5.84
CA SER A 163 13.95 -14.12 5.85
C SER A 163 13.36 -14.10 7.26
N PHE A 164 12.04 -14.11 7.36
CA PHE A 164 11.31 -14.16 8.62
C PHE A 164 10.17 -15.16 8.54
N LEU A 165 10.02 -15.95 9.60
CA LEU A 165 8.76 -16.65 9.84
C LEU A 165 7.66 -15.62 10.12
N VAL A 166 6.42 -15.88 9.69
CA VAL A 166 5.31 -14.95 10.01
C VAL A 166 4.79 -15.09 11.44
N ALA A 167 5.04 -16.24 12.07
CA ALA A 167 4.80 -16.58 13.47
C ALA A 167 5.68 -17.78 13.84
N HIS A 168 5.78 -18.12 15.13
CA HIS A 168 6.53 -19.31 15.54
C HIS A 168 5.97 -20.57 14.86
N HIS A 169 6.85 -21.36 14.25
CA HIS A 169 6.50 -22.60 13.53
C HIS A 169 5.60 -22.40 12.30
N SER A 170 5.63 -21.22 11.69
CA SER A 170 4.80 -20.87 10.52
C SER A 170 5.61 -20.82 9.22
N GLU A 171 4.98 -20.34 8.15
CA GLU A 171 5.58 -20.11 6.84
C GLU A 171 6.57 -18.93 6.83
N VAL A 172 7.37 -18.89 5.76
CA VAL A 172 8.27 -17.78 5.40
C VAL A 172 7.83 -17.21 4.05
N ASP A 173 7.50 -15.92 4.02
CA ASP A 173 7.26 -15.17 2.79
C ASP A 173 7.38 -13.65 3.00
N VAL A 174 7.40 -12.91 1.88
CA VAL A 174 7.60 -11.46 1.85
C VAL A 174 6.47 -10.65 2.52
N ARG A 175 5.29 -11.23 2.79
CA ARG A 175 4.22 -10.53 3.54
C ARG A 175 4.70 -10.25 4.96
N GLY A 176 5.35 -11.23 5.59
CA GLY A 176 5.93 -11.10 6.93
C GLY A 176 6.94 -9.96 6.99
N ILE A 177 7.82 -9.89 6.00
CA ILE A 177 8.85 -8.84 5.89
C ILE A 177 8.22 -7.46 5.76
N TYR A 178 7.27 -7.28 4.84
CA TYR A 178 6.59 -5.99 4.67
C TYR A 178 5.88 -5.54 5.96
N CYS A 179 5.15 -6.46 6.61
CA CYS A 179 4.44 -6.17 7.86
C CYS A 179 5.43 -5.77 8.97
N LEU A 180 6.51 -6.55 9.14
CA LEU A 180 7.54 -6.29 10.14
C LEU A 180 8.25 -4.96 9.90
N LEU A 181 8.72 -4.70 8.67
CA LEU A 181 9.45 -3.48 8.35
C LEU A 181 8.57 -2.24 8.50
N THR A 182 7.30 -2.31 8.11
CA THR A 182 6.37 -1.19 8.29
C THR A 182 6.16 -0.89 9.77
N VAL A 183 5.92 -1.91 10.60
CA VAL A 183 5.76 -1.74 12.05
C VAL A 183 7.05 -1.24 12.70
N ALA A 184 8.20 -1.85 12.34
CA ALA A 184 9.49 -1.45 12.89
C ALA A 184 9.86 -0.02 12.49
N THR A 185 9.43 0.44 11.32
CA THR A 185 9.56 1.85 10.90
C THR A 185 8.67 2.72 11.76
N LEU A 186 7.35 2.48 11.80
CA LEU A 186 6.40 3.33 12.56
C LEU A 186 6.72 3.43 14.06
N LEU A 187 7.29 2.38 14.63
CA LEU A 187 7.60 2.27 16.06
C LEU A 187 9.07 2.55 16.40
N ASP A 188 9.90 2.96 15.45
CA ASP A 188 11.34 3.20 15.65
C ASP A 188 12.05 1.99 16.29
N LEU A 189 11.96 0.83 15.63
CA LEU A 189 12.52 -0.47 16.05
C LEU A 189 13.52 -1.06 15.04
N LEU A 190 13.80 -0.36 13.94
CA LEU A 190 14.75 -0.86 12.94
C LEU A 190 16.19 -0.78 13.46
N THR A 191 16.92 -1.89 13.32
CA THR A 191 18.35 -1.98 13.66
C THR A 191 19.10 -2.68 12.51
N PRO A 192 20.42 -2.45 12.36
CA PRO A 192 21.22 -3.18 11.39
C PRO A 192 21.10 -4.71 11.54
N GLU A 193 21.06 -5.19 12.78
CA GLU A 193 20.88 -6.60 13.10
C GLU A 193 19.53 -7.14 12.62
N LEU A 194 18.44 -6.41 12.88
CA LEU A 194 17.10 -6.84 12.50
C LEU A 194 17.01 -7.03 10.98
N VAL A 195 17.53 -6.10 10.19
CA VAL A 195 17.38 -6.13 8.72
C VAL A 195 18.53 -6.83 7.97
N GLN A 196 19.51 -7.39 8.68
CA GLN A 196 20.66 -8.06 8.08
C GLN A 196 20.22 -9.17 7.13
N GLY A 197 20.72 -9.16 5.89
CA GLY A 197 20.42 -10.15 4.84
C GLY A 197 19.00 -10.05 4.24
N THR A 198 18.12 -9.23 4.79
CA THR A 198 16.71 -9.15 4.37
C THR A 198 16.57 -8.63 2.94
N ALA A 199 17.38 -7.64 2.55
CA ALA A 199 17.38 -7.16 1.16
C ALA A 199 17.81 -8.26 0.18
N SER A 200 18.84 -9.04 0.51
CA SER A 200 19.29 -10.17 -0.30
C SER A 200 18.21 -11.25 -0.46
N PHE A 201 17.43 -11.53 0.59
CA PHE A 201 16.26 -12.42 0.50
C PHE A 201 15.12 -11.85 -0.36
N VAL A 202 14.79 -10.56 -0.20
CA VAL A 202 13.74 -9.90 -0.99
C VAL A 202 14.12 -9.92 -2.48
N ALA A 203 15.36 -9.59 -2.81
CA ALA A 203 15.86 -9.62 -4.18
C ALA A 203 15.76 -11.02 -4.81
N SER A 204 16.07 -12.08 -4.06
CA SER A 204 15.97 -13.45 -4.57
C SER A 204 14.52 -13.94 -4.78
N CYS A 205 13.51 -13.20 -4.34
CA CYS A 205 12.12 -13.50 -4.62
C CYS A 205 11.67 -13.01 -6.01
N GLN A 206 12.47 -12.21 -6.72
CA GLN A 206 12.12 -11.75 -8.06
C GLN A 206 12.14 -12.91 -9.06
N THR A 207 11.10 -13.01 -9.88
CA THR A 207 10.92 -14.09 -10.87
C THR A 207 11.40 -13.66 -12.25
N TYR A 208 11.49 -14.64 -13.17
CA TYR A 208 11.79 -14.37 -14.58
C TYR A 208 10.74 -13.47 -15.26
N GLU A 209 9.52 -13.39 -14.73
CA GLU A 209 8.48 -12.52 -15.30
C GLU A 209 8.76 -11.04 -14.99
N GLY A 210 9.48 -10.75 -13.90
CA GLY A 210 9.80 -9.41 -13.41
C GLY A 210 9.17 -9.08 -12.05
N GLY A 211 7.97 -9.60 -11.77
CA GLY A 211 7.35 -9.51 -10.44
C GLY A 211 7.96 -10.48 -9.42
N PHE A 212 7.51 -10.40 -8.16
CA PHE A 212 8.05 -11.21 -7.06
C PHE A 212 7.11 -12.36 -6.68
N ALA A 213 7.72 -13.50 -6.37
CA ALA A 213 7.08 -14.63 -5.75
C ALA A 213 6.95 -14.41 -4.23
N SER A 214 6.26 -15.34 -3.56
CA SER A 214 6.06 -15.28 -2.11
C SER A 214 7.37 -15.36 -1.33
N SER A 215 8.31 -16.18 -1.78
CA SER A 215 9.50 -16.55 -1.03
C SER A 215 10.60 -16.98 -2.00
N SER A 216 11.76 -17.37 -1.48
CA SER A 216 12.84 -17.97 -2.24
C SER A 216 13.52 -19.07 -1.40
N HIS A 217 14.14 -20.05 -2.05
CA HIS A 217 14.75 -21.18 -1.35
C HIS A 217 16.25 -20.97 -1.15
N PRO A 218 16.74 -20.77 0.09
CA PRO A 218 18.17 -20.75 0.35
C PRO A 218 18.81 -22.13 0.11
N SER A 219 20.05 -22.14 -0.38
CA SER A 219 20.85 -23.36 -0.49
C SER A 219 21.69 -23.56 0.78
N TYR A 220 21.79 -24.80 1.27
CA TYR A 220 22.56 -25.17 2.46
C TYR A 220 23.64 -26.21 2.16
N SER A 221 24.72 -26.17 2.92
CA SER A 221 25.72 -27.24 2.96
C SER A 221 25.13 -28.51 3.57
N LEU A 222 25.82 -29.64 3.40
CA LEU A 222 25.47 -30.89 4.08
C LEU A 222 25.50 -30.76 5.62
N SER A 223 26.25 -29.79 6.15
CA SER A 223 26.29 -29.48 7.59
C SER A 223 25.16 -28.54 8.05
N GLY A 224 24.24 -28.15 7.16
CA GLY A 224 23.12 -27.25 7.46
C GLY A 224 23.50 -25.77 7.50
N SER A 225 24.70 -25.40 7.06
CA SER A 225 25.13 -24.01 7.00
C SER A 225 24.63 -23.35 5.72
N LEU A 226 24.11 -22.13 5.82
CA LEU A 226 23.69 -21.35 4.65
C LEU A 226 24.87 -21.16 3.70
N LEU A 227 24.68 -21.50 2.42
CA LEU A 227 25.72 -21.27 1.42
C LEU A 227 25.76 -19.77 1.06
N PRO A 228 26.94 -19.13 1.08
CA PRO A 228 27.07 -17.74 0.68
C PRO A 228 26.86 -17.58 -0.84
N PRO A 229 26.65 -16.36 -1.33
CA PRO A 229 26.73 -16.06 -2.75
C PRO A 229 28.01 -16.66 -3.37
N PRO A 230 27.96 -17.19 -4.62
CA PRO A 230 26.86 -17.12 -5.58
C PRO A 230 25.86 -18.31 -5.52
N ALA A 231 25.69 -18.97 -4.36
CA ALA A 231 24.75 -20.08 -4.25
C ALA A 231 23.32 -19.69 -4.67
N ALA A 232 22.67 -20.55 -5.45
CA ALA A 232 21.36 -20.27 -6.01
C ALA A 232 20.30 -20.09 -4.91
N ARG A 233 19.45 -19.08 -5.09
CA ARG A 233 18.25 -18.83 -4.29
C ARG A 233 17.03 -18.73 -5.20
N PRO A 234 16.52 -19.85 -5.75
CA PRO A 234 15.42 -19.78 -6.69
C PRO A 234 14.15 -19.24 -6.01
N PRO A 235 13.40 -18.35 -6.68
CA PRO A 235 12.10 -17.90 -6.19
C PRO A 235 11.12 -19.08 -6.11
N LEU A 236 10.27 -19.06 -5.08
CA LEU A 236 9.27 -20.09 -4.80
C LEU A 236 7.88 -19.59 -5.15
N GLY A 237 7.46 -19.87 -6.38
CA GLY A 237 6.15 -19.54 -6.93
C GLY A 237 6.20 -18.57 -8.11
N GLU A 238 5.01 -18.14 -8.53
CA GLU A 238 4.80 -17.21 -9.63
C GLU A 238 4.89 -15.75 -9.16
N ALA A 239 5.19 -14.83 -10.07
CA ALA A 239 5.02 -13.40 -9.80
C ALA A 239 3.58 -13.09 -9.39
N HIS A 240 3.37 -12.34 -8.31
CA HIS A 240 2.03 -12.04 -7.84
C HIS A 240 1.92 -10.63 -7.23
N GLY A 241 0.88 -9.87 -7.59
CA GLY A 241 0.77 -8.45 -7.28
C GLY A 241 0.89 -8.13 -5.79
N GLY A 242 0.28 -8.95 -4.94
CA GLY A 242 0.41 -8.80 -3.48
C GLY A 242 1.83 -9.02 -2.96
N TYR A 243 2.55 -10.03 -3.48
CA TYR A 243 3.93 -10.30 -3.07
C TYR A 243 4.89 -9.29 -3.68
N THR A 244 4.66 -8.88 -4.93
CA THR A 244 5.37 -7.77 -5.60
C THR A 244 5.27 -6.48 -4.80
N PHE A 245 4.07 -6.08 -4.36
CA PHE A 245 3.91 -4.91 -3.50
C PHE A 245 4.70 -5.06 -2.19
N CYS A 246 4.54 -6.20 -1.51
CA CYS A 246 5.23 -6.44 -0.23
C CYS A 246 6.76 -6.38 -0.40
N ALA A 247 7.29 -7.01 -1.45
CA ALA A 247 8.71 -6.99 -1.77
C ALA A 247 9.21 -5.58 -2.12
N LEU A 248 8.49 -4.85 -2.97
CA LEU A 248 8.87 -3.51 -3.42
C LEU A 248 8.78 -2.47 -2.28
N ALA A 249 7.71 -2.50 -1.48
CA ALA A 249 7.58 -1.63 -0.31
C ALA A 249 8.66 -1.94 0.74
N SER A 250 8.99 -3.22 0.93
CA SER A 250 10.12 -3.62 1.77
C SER A 250 11.44 -3.10 1.22
N TRP A 251 11.64 -3.15 -0.10
CA TRP A 251 12.83 -2.62 -0.77
C TRP A 251 13.01 -1.11 -0.55
N VAL A 252 11.91 -0.35 -0.61
CA VAL A 252 11.88 1.09 -0.27
C VAL A 252 12.27 1.31 1.20
N LEU A 253 11.67 0.56 2.13
CA LEU A 253 11.96 0.68 3.58
C LEU A 253 13.40 0.29 3.95
N LEU A 254 14.06 -0.55 3.14
CA LEU A 254 15.43 -0.99 3.36
C LEU A 254 16.49 -0.04 2.78
N GLN A 255 16.11 0.96 1.97
CA GLN A 255 17.07 1.89 1.34
C GLN A 255 18.04 2.56 2.32
N PRO A 256 17.59 3.07 3.50
CA PRO A 256 18.50 3.66 4.48
C PRO A 256 19.64 2.74 4.93
N TYR A 257 19.38 1.42 4.97
CA TYR A 257 20.31 0.39 5.40
C TYR A 257 21.18 -0.10 4.24
N LEU A 258 20.61 -0.26 3.05
CA LEU A 258 21.33 -0.62 1.82
C LEU A 258 22.40 0.42 1.45
N ALA A 259 22.13 1.70 1.71
CA ALA A 259 23.10 2.76 1.50
C ALA A 259 24.41 2.55 2.30
N LEU A 260 24.32 1.93 3.48
CA LEU A 260 25.45 1.70 4.40
C LEU A 260 25.97 0.25 4.38
N SER A 261 25.30 -0.66 3.70
CA SER A 261 25.68 -2.07 3.61
C SER A 261 26.80 -2.31 2.61
N ASP A 262 27.73 -3.22 2.93
CA ASP A 262 28.72 -3.75 1.97
C ASP A 262 28.07 -4.68 0.94
N GLU A 263 27.03 -5.42 1.34
CA GLU A 263 26.19 -6.17 0.40
C GLU A 263 25.34 -5.19 -0.42
N LYS A 264 25.43 -5.30 -1.74
CA LYS A 264 24.65 -4.53 -2.70
C LYS A 264 23.75 -5.45 -3.53
N PRO A 265 22.75 -6.12 -2.92
CA PRO A 265 21.75 -6.85 -3.70
C PRO A 265 21.02 -5.88 -4.62
N SER A 266 20.53 -6.39 -5.75
CA SER A 266 19.80 -5.60 -6.75
C SER A 266 18.55 -6.32 -7.20
N ILE A 267 17.59 -5.55 -7.72
CA ILE A 267 16.38 -6.04 -8.37
C ILE A 267 16.31 -5.46 -9.78
N ASP A 268 15.78 -6.23 -10.72
CA ASP A 268 15.60 -5.81 -12.11
C ASP A 268 14.37 -4.92 -12.23
N MET A 269 14.58 -3.61 -12.16
CA MET A 269 13.53 -2.60 -12.24
C MET A 269 12.83 -2.57 -13.60
N SER A 270 13.57 -2.83 -14.69
CA SER A 270 13.01 -2.78 -16.03
C SER A 270 12.00 -3.91 -16.24
N ASN A 271 12.36 -5.13 -15.84
CA ASN A 271 11.43 -6.26 -15.91
C ASN A 271 10.29 -6.13 -14.91
N LEU A 272 10.53 -5.55 -13.72
CA LEU A 272 9.47 -5.27 -12.74
C LEU A 272 8.44 -4.28 -13.29
N LEU A 273 8.89 -3.15 -13.84
CA LEU A 273 8.01 -2.16 -14.48
C LEU A 273 7.20 -2.82 -15.60
N ARG A 274 7.88 -3.54 -16.50
CA ARG A 274 7.25 -4.27 -17.58
C ARG A 274 6.15 -5.20 -17.05
N TRP A 275 6.44 -5.99 -16.01
CA TRP A 275 5.47 -6.92 -15.45
C TRP A 275 4.26 -6.19 -14.85
N LEU A 276 4.49 -5.15 -14.05
CA LEU A 276 3.43 -4.37 -13.40
C LEU A 276 2.48 -3.71 -14.41
N VAL A 277 3.00 -3.08 -15.48
CA VAL A 277 2.12 -2.47 -16.50
C VAL A 277 1.28 -3.51 -17.24
N HIS A 278 1.80 -4.71 -17.46
CA HIS A 278 1.05 -5.81 -18.09
C HIS A 278 0.02 -6.45 -17.16
N MET A 279 0.04 -6.13 -15.86
CA MET A 279 -1.02 -6.52 -14.94
C MET A 279 -2.26 -5.63 -15.08
N GLN A 280 -2.17 -4.47 -15.74
CA GLN A 280 -3.36 -3.68 -16.05
C GLN A 280 -4.13 -4.34 -17.19
N GLY A 281 -5.43 -4.57 -16.97
CA GLY A 281 -6.34 -5.07 -17.97
C GLY A 281 -6.52 -4.06 -19.10
N THR A 282 -6.90 -4.55 -20.28
CA THR A 282 -7.17 -3.65 -21.41
C THR A 282 -8.54 -2.99 -21.27
N SER A 283 -8.95 -2.18 -22.26
CA SER A 283 -10.24 -1.49 -22.22
C SER A 283 -11.45 -2.43 -22.05
N ILE A 284 -11.40 -3.68 -22.53
CA ILE A 284 -12.50 -4.64 -22.33
C ILE A 284 -12.62 -5.11 -20.87
N GLU A 285 -11.53 -5.05 -20.12
CA GLU A 285 -11.46 -5.35 -18.69
C GLU A 285 -11.58 -4.08 -17.83
N LEU A 286 -12.02 -2.97 -18.44
CA LEU A 286 -12.17 -1.66 -17.80
C LEU A 286 -10.88 -1.08 -17.18
N GLY A 287 -9.70 -1.60 -17.51
CA GLY A 287 -8.45 -1.10 -16.93
C GLY A 287 -8.19 -1.50 -15.48
N GLY A 288 -8.95 -2.47 -14.94
CA GLY A 288 -8.68 -3.07 -13.64
C GLY A 288 -7.39 -3.90 -13.65
N PHE A 289 -6.78 -4.13 -12.48
CA PHE A 289 -5.57 -4.94 -12.40
C PHE A 289 -5.87 -6.41 -12.12
N LYS A 290 -5.09 -7.31 -12.73
CA LYS A 290 -4.99 -8.72 -12.34
C LYS A 290 -3.77 -8.94 -11.43
N GLY A 291 -3.83 -9.99 -10.63
CA GLY A 291 -2.75 -10.29 -9.69
C GLY A 291 -1.55 -11.00 -10.29
N ARG A 292 -1.74 -11.67 -11.44
CA ARG A 292 -0.75 -12.55 -12.05
C ARG A 292 -1.15 -12.86 -13.49
N THR A 293 -0.17 -13.25 -14.28
CA THR A 293 -0.33 -13.51 -15.72
C THR A 293 -1.44 -14.53 -15.98
N ASN A 294 -2.29 -14.27 -16.99
CA ASN A 294 -3.40 -15.15 -17.39
C ASN A 294 -4.45 -15.43 -16.28
N LYS A 295 -4.60 -14.52 -15.31
CA LYS A 295 -5.72 -14.51 -14.37
C LYS A 295 -6.60 -13.28 -14.60
N LEU A 296 -7.77 -13.32 -13.99
CA LEU A 296 -8.80 -12.30 -14.12
C LEU A 296 -8.42 -11.04 -13.35
N VAL A 297 -8.91 -9.88 -13.81
CA VAL A 297 -8.89 -8.63 -13.04
C VAL A 297 -9.62 -8.79 -11.71
N ASP A 298 -9.19 -8.06 -10.67
CA ASP A 298 -9.79 -8.06 -9.35
C ASP A 298 -9.49 -6.72 -8.66
N GLY A 299 -10.53 -6.11 -8.07
CA GLY A 299 -10.47 -4.79 -7.47
C GLY A 299 -9.44 -4.63 -6.36
N CYS A 300 -9.04 -5.69 -5.64
CA CYS A 300 -8.00 -5.54 -4.62
C CYS A 300 -6.61 -5.24 -5.21
N TYR A 301 -6.34 -5.66 -6.46
CA TYR A 301 -5.08 -5.32 -7.14
C TYR A 301 -5.02 -3.87 -7.60
N SER A 302 -6.10 -3.11 -7.48
CA SER A 302 -6.06 -1.64 -7.59
C SER A 302 -5.06 -1.05 -6.59
N TRP A 303 -4.96 -1.62 -5.39
CA TRP A 303 -3.91 -1.25 -4.44
C TRP A 303 -2.62 -2.03 -4.67
N TRP A 304 -2.68 -3.36 -4.71
CA TRP A 304 -1.46 -4.17 -4.74
C TRP A 304 -0.61 -3.94 -6.01
N CYS A 305 -1.23 -3.82 -7.19
CA CYS A 305 -0.53 -3.47 -8.42
C CYS A 305 -0.51 -1.95 -8.62
N GLY A 306 -1.68 -1.28 -8.57
CA GLY A 306 -1.76 0.17 -8.81
C GLY A 306 -0.98 1.03 -7.82
N GLY A 307 -0.98 0.68 -6.53
CA GLY A 307 -0.19 1.35 -5.49
C GLY A 307 1.31 1.09 -5.57
N SER A 308 1.76 0.11 -6.37
CA SER A 308 3.19 -0.16 -6.58
C SER A 308 3.88 0.90 -7.45
N PHE A 309 3.15 1.65 -8.27
CA PHE A 309 3.75 2.62 -9.20
C PHE A 309 4.39 3.81 -8.47
N ALA A 310 3.79 4.30 -7.38
CA ALA A 310 4.42 5.33 -6.54
C ALA A 310 5.71 4.82 -5.87
N LEU A 311 5.83 3.51 -5.61
CA LEU A 311 7.06 2.90 -5.07
C LEU A 311 8.14 2.79 -6.15
N LEU A 312 7.77 2.55 -7.41
CA LEU A 312 8.69 2.57 -8.54
C LEU A 312 9.29 3.98 -8.74
N GLU A 313 8.44 5.00 -8.73
CA GLU A 313 8.86 6.39 -8.87
C GLU A 313 9.81 6.83 -7.74
N ALA A 314 9.52 6.42 -6.49
CA ALA A 314 10.42 6.63 -5.37
C ALA A 314 11.81 5.99 -5.53
N LEU A 315 11.93 4.99 -6.40
CA LEU A 315 13.18 4.30 -6.74
C LEU A 315 13.77 4.80 -8.07
N GLY A 316 13.26 5.92 -8.59
CA GLY A 316 13.73 6.57 -9.82
C GLY A 316 13.20 5.94 -11.11
N VAL A 317 12.14 5.14 -11.04
CA VAL A 317 11.52 4.49 -12.19
C VAL A 317 10.23 5.22 -12.54
N GLY A 318 10.25 5.97 -13.65
CA GLY A 318 9.14 6.84 -14.05
C GLY A 318 9.00 8.11 -13.21
N GLY A 319 8.31 9.09 -13.76
CA GLY A 319 8.05 10.40 -13.16
C GLY A 319 7.98 11.50 -14.21
N ILE A 320 7.01 12.41 -14.04
CA ILE A 320 6.81 13.65 -14.84
C ILE A 320 7.95 14.66 -14.59
N GLN A 321 8.78 14.43 -13.57
CA GLN A 321 9.89 15.29 -13.20
C GLN A 321 11.15 14.46 -13.00
N ASN A 322 12.19 14.77 -13.77
CA ASN A 322 13.55 14.44 -13.35
C ASN A 322 13.74 15.07 -11.96
N ALA A 323 14.22 14.30 -11.00
CA ALA A 323 14.46 14.71 -9.61
C ALA A 323 15.41 15.93 -9.40
N ASN A 324 15.78 16.64 -10.49
CA ASN A 324 16.66 17.79 -10.56
C ASN A 324 16.02 19.07 -11.14
N SER A 325 14.73 19.09 -11.51
CA SER A 325 14.09 20.31 -12.02
C SER A 325 13.29 21.02 -10.93
N ASP A 326 13.72 22.21 -10.54
CA ASP A 326 13.00 23.14 -9.65
C ASP A 326 11.77 23.80 -10.32
N GLU A 327 11.43 23.40 -11.54
CA GLU A 327 10.34 23.99 -12.32
C GLU A 327 9.12 23.05 -12.34
N VAL A 328 8.07 23.47 -11.63
CA VAL A 328 6.69 23.02 -11.89
C VAL A 328 6.37 23.42 -13.33
N PRO A 329 5.80 22.55 -14.18
CA PRO A 329 5.32 22.97 -15.49
C PRO A 329 4.33 24.12 -15.30
N ILE A 330 4.76 25.34 -15.63
CA ILE A 330 3.88 26.49 -15.68
C ILE A 330 2.93 26.19 -16.83
N ASP A 331 1.65 26.08 -16.52
CA ASP A 331 0.55 26.16 -17.50
C ASP A 331 0.82 27.35 -18.41
N SER A 332 1.36 27.07 -19.59
CA SER A 332 1.70 28.09 -20.57
C SER A 332 0.39 28.56 -21.18
N GLY A 333 -0.07 29.68 -20.64
CA GLY A 333 -1.44 30.14 -20.78
C GLY A 333 -1.99 30.18 -22.21
N ALA A 334 -3.32 30.04 -22.27
CA ALA A 334 -4.23 30.57 -23.28
C ALA A 334 -3.66 30.74 -24.70
N GLY A 335 -3.36 29.63 -25.36
CA GLY A 335 -3.07 29.60 -26.79
C GLY A 335 -3.61 28.31 -27.41
N ASN A 336 -4.57 28.44 -28.33
CA ASN A 336 -5.23 27.34 -29.05
C ASN A 336 -4.26 26.52 -29.92
N ALA A 337 -3.46 25.65 -29.29
CA ALA A 337 -2.78 24.53 -29.93
C ALA A 337 -2.97 23.31 -29.03
N ILE A 338 -3.82 22.39 -29.50
CA ILE A 338 -4.11 21.10 -28.86
C ILE A 338 -2.83 20.26 -28.90
N TRP A 339 -2.02 20.37 -27.86
CA TRP A 339 -1.13 19.30 -27.46
C TRP A 339 -1.96 18.46 -26.50
N ASP A 340 -2.36 17.26 -26.91
CA ASP A 340 -3.02 16.31 -26.02
C ASP A 340 -2.17 16.19 -24.76
N ASP A 341 -2.77 16.51 -23.60
CA ASP A 341 -2.22 16.20 -22.28
C ASP A 341 -2.09 14.67 -22.19
N VAL A 342 -0.98 14.12 -22.69
CA VAL A 342 -0.67 12.70 -22.54
C VAL A 342 -0.51 12.48 -21.03
N ASP A 343 -1.34 11.62 -20.45
CA ASP A 343 -1.15 11.11 -19.09
C ASP A 343 0.22 10.41 -19.06
N ASP A 344 1.25 11.15 -18.65
CA ASP A 344 2.65 10.71 -18.52
C ASP A 344 2.83 9.68 -17.38
N GLY A 345 1.72 9.22 -16.79
CA GLY A 345 1.70 8.15 -15.81
C GLY A 345 2.20 6.82 -16.39
N LEU A 346 2.92 6.06 -15.55
CA LEU A 346 3.40 4.72 -15.89
C LEU A 346 2.28 3.69 -16.16
N TYR A 347 1.05 4.00 -15.77
CA TYR A 347 -0.14 3.16 -15.96
C TYR A 347 -1.36 4.06 -16.17
N ASN A 348 -2.43 3.50 -16.73
CA ASN A 348 -3.63 4.27 -17.02
C ASN A 348 -4.44 4.51 -15.73
N ARG A 349 -4.20 5.64 -15.08
CA ARG A 349 -4.85 6.02 -13.82
C ARG A 349 -6.35 6.18 -13.98
N MET A 350 -6.77 6.81 -15.08
CA MET A 350 -8.20 7.05 -15.38
C MET A 350 -8.98 5.76 -15.56
N ALA A 351 -8.46 4.80 -16.33
CA ALA A 351 -9.12 3.51 -16.52
C ALA A 351 -9.24 2.72 -15.21
N LEU A 352 -8.24 2.80 -14.31
CA LEU A 352 -8.37 2.18 -12.99
C LEU A 352 -9.53 2.78 -12.18
N GLN A 353 -9.73 4.11 -12.25
CA GLN A 353 -10.87 4.75 -11.60
C GLN A 353 -12.20 4.28 -12.22
N GLU A 354 -12.27 4.17 -13.55
CA GLU A 354 -13.45 3.64 -14.24
C GLU A 354 -13.78 2.21 -13.80
N TYR A 355 -12.78 1.31 -13.69
CA TYR A 355 -12.99 -0.05 -13.19
C TYR A 355 -13.63 -0.05 -11.80
N ILE A 356 -13.08 0.75 -10.87
CA ILE A 356 -13.55 0.77 -9.49
C ILE A 356 -14.97 1.36 -9.42
N ILE A 357 -15.23 2.44 -10.14
CA ILE A 357 -16.53 3.13 -10.13
C ILE A 357 -17.61 2.30 -10.83
N TYR A 358 -17.33 1.73 -12.01
CA TYR A 358 -18.35 1.00 -12.77
C TYR A 358 -18.54 -0.45 -12.32
N ALA A 359 -17.45 -1.16 -11.99
CA ALA A 359 -17.50 -2.59 -11.68
C ALA A 359 -17.25 -2.91 -10.20
N GLY A 360 -16.40 -2.12 -9.53
CA GLY A 360 -15.96 -2.36 -8.16
C GLY A 360 -16.99 -2.03 -7.07
N GLN A 361 -17.97 -1.16 -7.33
CA GLN A 361 -19.01 -0.81 -6.37
C GLN A 361 -20.07 -1.93 -6.24
N HIS A 362 -20.47 -2.24 -5.00
CA HIS A 362 -21.61 -3.13 -4.76
C HIS A 362 -22.89 -2.31 -4.48
N PRO A 363 -24.04 -2.62 -5.12
CA PRO A 363 -25.27 -1.81 -5.02
C PRO A 363 -25.83 -1.62 -3.60
N THR A 364 -25.47 -2.50 -2.65
CA THR A 364 -25.93 -2.44 -1.25
C THR A 364 -24.87 -1.91 -0.27
N GLY A 365 -23.82 -1.29 -0.79
CA GLY A 365 -22.66 -0.80 -0.02
C GLY A 365 -21.50 -1.79 0.06
N GLY A 366 -20.32 -1.25 0.33
CA GLY A 366 -19.03 -1.94 0.17
C GLY A 366 -18.56 -2.01 -1.29
N LEU A 367 -17.30 -2.39 -1.48
CA LEU A 367 -16.71 -2.69 -2.79
C LEU A 367 -16.28 -4.17 -2.84
N ARG A 368 -16.04 -4.68 -4.06
CA ARG A 368 -15.87 -6.12 -4.36
C ARG A 368 -14.68 -6.37 -5.28
N ASP A 369 -14.32 -7.65 -5.40
CA ASP A 369 -13.40 -8.20 -6.41
C ASP A 369 -13.82 -7.75 -7.83
N LYS A 370 -14.94 -8.30 -8.30
CA LYS A 370 -15.55 -8.03 -9.60
C LYS A 370 -17.03 -8.39 -9.53
N PRO A 371 -17.90 -7.87 -10.41
CA PRO A 371 -19.24 -8.44 -10.54
C PRO A 371 -19.18 -9.92 -10.97
N PRO A 372 -20.08 -10.80 -10.47
CA PRO A 372 -21.16 -10.56 -9.52
C PRO A 372 -20.78 -10.85 -8.04
N LYS A 373 -19.49 -10.78 -7.66
CA LYS A 373 -19.05 -11.09 -6.29
C LYS A 373 -19.69 -10.14 -5.27
N ASN A 374 -19.88 -10.66 -4.06
CA ASN A 374 -20.34 -9.87 -2.92
C ASN A 374 -19.24 -8.88 -2.48
N ALA A 375 -19.65 -7.79 -1.83
CA ALA A 375 -18.71 -6.93 -1.13
C ALA A 375 -18.22 -7.54 0.19
N ASP A 376 -16.99 -7.17 0.56
CA ASP A 376 -16.39 -7.48 1.85
C ASP A 376 -15.47 -6.32 2.29
N ALA A 377 -15.02 -6.34 3.55
CA ALA A 377 -14.19 -5.26 4.09
C ALA A 377 -12.82 -5.16 3.40
N TYR A 378 -12.21 -6.29 3.01
CA TYR A 378 -10.92 -6.35 2.33
C TYR A 378 -10.98 -5.62 0.98
N HIS A 379 -11.89 -6.02 0.10
CA HIS A 379 -12.06 -5.37 -1.20
C HIS A 379 -12.56 -3.92 -1.05
N THR A 380 -13.40 -3.65 -0.05
CA THR A 380 -13.81 -2.27 0.26
C THR A 380 -12.61 -1.37 0.51
N LEU A 381 -11.68 -1.76 1.37
CA LEU A 381 -10.47 -0.95 1.58
C LEU A 381 -9.61 -0.90 0.32
N TYR A 382 -9.23 -2.03 -0.25
CA TYR A 382 -8.19 -2.03 -1.28
C TYR A 382 -8.64 -1.44 -2.62
N CYS A 383 -9.94 -1.47 -2.93
CA CYS A 383 -10.50 -0.66 -4.02
C CYS A 383 -10.42 0.84 -3.70
N LEU A 384 -10.76 1.26 -2.47
CA LEU A 384 -10.68 2.68 -2.08
C LEU A 384 -9.23 3.19 -2.03
N SER A 385 -8.30 2.40 -1.52
CA SER A 385 -6.86 2.72 -1.52
C SER A 385 -6.32 2.81 -2.95
N GLY A 386 -6.70 1.88 -3.84
CA GLY A 386 -6.34 1.94 -5.25
C GLY A 386 -6.94 3.15 -5.97
N LEU A 387 -8.21 3.50 -5.67
CA LEU A 387 -8.85 4.71 -6.19
C LEU A 387 -8.14 5.97 -5.72
N SER A 388 -7.77 6.04 -4.43
CA SER A 388 -6.94 7.11 -3.88
C SER A 388 -5.59 7.20 -4.62
N SER A 389 -4.89 6.08 -4.79
CA SER A 389 -3.61 6.05 -5.52
C SER A 389 -3.74 6.45 -7.00
N ALA A 390 -4.90 6.21 -7.62
CA ALA A 390 -5.17 6.66 -8.99
C ALA A 390 -5.54 8.14 -9.06
N GLN A 391 -6.21 8.68 -8.04
CA GLN A 391 -6.60 10.09 -7.95
C GLN A 391 -5.42 11.02 -7.62
N HIS A 392 -4.51 10.58 -6.74
CA HIS A 392 -3.46 11.42 -6.18
C HIS A 392 -2.08 11.01 -6.69
N HIS A 393 -1.30 11.97 -7.16
CA HIS A 393 0.12 11.77 -7.38
C HIS A 393 0.85 12.00 -6.05
N VAL A 394 1.43 10.94 -5.47
CA VAL A 394 2.11 10.98 -4.17
C VAL A 394 3.54 10.46 -4.33
N PHE A 395 4.52 11.31 -4.05
CA PHE A 395 5.94 11.07 -4.33
C PHE A 395 6.84 11.51 -3.17
N PRO A 396 8.07 10.98 -3.03
CA PRO A 396 9.04 11.48 -2.05
C PRO A 396 9.56 12.87 -2.45
N SER A 397 9.19 13.91 -1.70
CA SER A 397 9.58 15.30 -2.01
C SER A 397 10.94 15.65 -1.42
N GLN A 398 11.88 16.13 -2.24
CA GLN A 398 13.20 16.60 -1.78
C GLN A 398 13.09 17.81 -0.84
N LEU A 399 12.17 18.75 -1.12
CA LEU A 399 11.88 19.86 -0.23
C LEU A 399 11.40 19.37 1.13
N ARG A 400 10.48 18.39 1.15
CA ARG A 400 10.00 17.80 2.41
C ARG A 400 11.13 17.07 3.14
N LYS A 401 12.00 16.35 2.43
CA LYS A 401 13.19 15.73 3.00
C LYS A 401 14.06 16.77 3.70
N GLN A 402 14.38 17.88 3.03
CA GLN A 402 15.21 18.94 3.61
C GLN A 402 14.59 19.53 4.89
N GLN A 403 13.30 19.88 4.87
CA GLN A 403 12.59 20.39 6.06
C GLN A 403 12.68 19.44 7.26
N LEU A 404 12.50 18.14 7.01
CA LEU A 404 12.59 17.11 8.06
C LEU A 404 14.04 16.94 8.57
N LEU A 405 15.05 17.04 7.70
CA LEU A 405 16.46 16.95 8.09
C LEU A 405 16.89 18.14 8.95
N GLU A 406 16.41 19.35 8.62
CA GLU A 406 16.68 20.60 9.36
C GLU A 406 16.00 20.61 10.73
N ALA A 407 14.81 20.02 10.83
CA ALA A 407 14.06 19.93 12.08
C ALA A 407 14.49 18.76 12.99
N TRP A 408 15.34 17.86 12.51
CA TRP A 408 15.78 16.69 13.27
C TRP A 408 16.52 17.08 14.54
N GLN A 409 16.04 16.58 15.68
CA GLN A 409 16.69 16.74 16.98
C GLN A 409 17.39 15.44 17.34
N ALA A 410 18.72 15.50 17.41
CA ALA A 410 19.54 14.35 17.78
C ALA A 410 19.13 13.81 19.15
N SER A 411 18.86 12.51 19.21
CA SER A 411 18.28 11.87 20.39
C SER A 411 19.30 11.18 21.31
N GLY A 412 20.57 11.14 20.88
CA GLY A 412 21.67 10.54 21.67
C GLY A 412 21.68 9.02 21.72
N VAL A 413 20.80 8.32 20.99
CA VAL A 413 20.84 6.84 20.90
C VAL A 413 21.86 6.33 19.88
N THR A 414 22.41 5.15 20.17
CA THR A 414 23.27 4.38 19.26
C THR A 414 22.48 4.09 17.97
N ASN A 415 22.88 4.68 16.83
CA ASN A 415 22.21 4.67 15.52
C ASN A 415 21.29 5.87 15.18
N ASP A 416 21.45 7.03 15.82
CA ASP A 416 20.67 8.24 15.51
C ASP A 416 20.65 8.60 14.00
N GLU A 417 21.76 8.42 13.28
CA GLU A 417 21.83 8.68 11.84
C GLU A 417 20.93 7.75 11.00
N LEU A 418 20.88 6.46 11.35
CA LEU A 418 19.97 5.51 10.69
C LEU A 418 18.50 5.85 11.01
N ARG A 419 18.22 6.20 12.27
CA ARG A 419 16.89 6.65 12.69
C ARG A 419 16.46 7.89 11.91
N LYS A 420 17.35 8.88 11.78
CA LYS A 420 17.14 10.10 11.00
C LYS A 420 16.80 9.78 9.55
N ARG A 421 17.55 8.89 8.90
CA ARG A 421 17.29 8.49 7.51
C ARG A 421 15.95 7.76 7.35
N SER A 422 15.66 6.76 8.19
CA SER A 422 14.38 6.05 8.15
C SER A 422 13.19 6.97 8.38
N PHE A 423 13.30 7.88 9.35
CA PHE A 423 12.30 8.91 9.63
C PHE A 423 12.08 9.84 8.43
N ASN A 424 13.18 10.28 7.80
CA ASN A 424 13.13 11.17 6.65
C ASN A 424 12.47 10.50 5.45
N GLU A 425 12.89 9.28 5.10
CA GLU A 425 12.35 8.55 3.96
C GLU A 425 10.84 8.28 4.12
N ILE A 426 10.39 7.82 5.30
CA ILE A 426 8.97 7.53 5.51
C ILE A 426 8.09 8.78 5.59
N LEU A 427 8.61 9.95 6.01
CA LEU A 427 7.79 11.17 6.13
C LEU A 427 7.94 12.16 4.97
N SER A 428 8.85 11.88 4.02
CA SER A 428 9.11 12.74 2.86
C SER A 428 8.01 12.74 1.80
N TRP A 429 7.16 11.71 1.80
CA TRP A 429 6.08 11.58 0.84
C TRP A 429 5.11 12.77 0.93
N THR A 430 4.71 13.30 -0.22
CA THR A 430 3.82 14.45 -0.36
C THR A 430 2.90 14.26 -1.57
N GLU A 431 1.66 14.73 -1.46
CA GLU A 431 0.72 14.81 -2.58
C GLU A 431 1.08 16.04 -3.43
N GLU A 432 1.21 15.87 -4.74
CA GLU A 432 1.41 16.99 -5.66
C GLU A 432 0.18 17.90 -5.69
N GLU A 433 0.38 19.20 -5.49
CA GLU A 433 -0.69 20.19 -5.56
C GLU A 433 -1.18 20.33 -7.01
N GLY A 434 -2.48 20.15 -7.24
CA GLY A 434 -3.10 20.36 -8.56
C GLY A 434 -3.10 19.15 -9.50
N ALA A 435 -2.23 18.15 -9.31
CA ALA A 435 -2.16 16.95 -10.18
C ALA A 435 -3.21 15.86 -9.85
N SER A 436 -4.29 16.23 -9.16
CA SER A 436 -5.38 15.30 -8.86
C SER A 436 -6.30 15.14 -10.06
N HIS A 437 -6.30 13.96 -10.68
CA HIS A 437 -7.25 13.61 -11.73
C HIS A 437 -8.37 12.78 -11.13
N ILE A 438 -9.57 13.34 -11.01
CA ILE A 438 -10.69 12.70 -10.32
C ILE A 438 -11.78 12.37 -11.33
N PHE A 439 -11.90 11.10 -11.66
CA PHE A 439 -12.95 10.62 -12.54
C PHE A 439 -14.34 10.87 -11.94
N GLY A 440 -15.27 11.38 -12.75
CA GLY A 440 -16.64 11.63 -12.35
C GLY A 440 -16.87 12.91 -11.53
N GLY A 441 -15.83 13.68 -11.21
CA GLY A 441 -15.95 14.97 -10.55
C GLY A 441 -15.41 15.02 -9.12
N PRO A 442 -15.23 16.24 -8.55
CA PRO A 442 -14.57 16.46 -7.26
C PRO A 442 -15.25 15.76 -6.06
N GLU A 443 -16.53 15.43 -6.15
CA GLU A 443 -17.28 14.68 -5.15
C GLU A 443 -16.73 13.27 -4.91
N ASN A 444 -16.06 12.69 -5.89
CA ASN A 444 -15.43 11.37 -5.80
C ASN A 444 -14.07 11.39 -5.10
N ARG A 445 -13.53 12.57 -4.80
CA ARG A 445 -12.21 12.73 -4.17
C ARG A 445 -12.12 11.95 -2.86
N LEU A 446 -11.06 11.16 -2.71
CA LEU A 446 -10.71 10.48 -1.46
C LEU A 446 -9.60 11.23 -0.73
N ASN A 447 -9.25 10.79 0.47
CA ASN A 447 -7.99 11.20 1.09
C ASN A 447 -6.83 10.44 0.46
N ALA A 448 -5.73 11.14 0.19
CA ALA A 448 -4.48 10.53 -0.22
C ALA A 448 -3.97 9.52 0.81
N THR A 449 -3.61 8.35 0.32
CA THR A 449 -3.02 7.23 1.09
C THR A 449 -1.51 7.21 0.92
N HIS A 450 -0.78 7.01 2.01
CA HIS A 450 0.66 6.84 2.01
C HIS A 450 1.04 5.56 1.24
N PRO A 451 1.86 5.64 0.17
CA PRO A 451 2.15 4.50 -0.70
C PRO A 451 2.74 3.28 0.01
N VAL A 452 3.61 3.50 1.00
CA VAL A 452 4.23 2.41 1.77
C VAL A 452 3.29 1.80 2.83
N THR A 453 2.58 2.59 3.63
CA THR A 453 1.87 2.09 4.83
C THR A 453 0.39 1.80 4.61
N ASN A 454 -0.20 2.32 3.53
CA ASN A 454 -1.64 2.37 3.28
C ASN A 454 -2.47 3.08 4.37
N LEU A 455 -1.83 3.89 5.21
CA LEU A 455 -2.50 4.84 6.10
C LEU A 455 -2.72 6.17 5.37
N THR A 456 -3.48 7.10 5.95
CA THR A 456 -3.38 8.49 5.45
C THR A 456 -2.03 9.08 5.84
N MET A 457 -1.57 10.07 5.07
CA MET A 457 -0.31 10.78 5.34
C MET A 457 -0.20 11.28 6.79
N THR A 458 -1.30 11.82 7.33
CA THR A 458 -1.38 12.35 8.69
C THR A 458 -1.25 11.28 9.78
N HIS A 459 -1.81 10.08 9.58
CA HIS A 459 -1.70 9.00 10.57
C HIS A 459 -0.28 8.40 10.58
N THR A 460 0.35 8.24 9.41
CA THR A 460 1.77 7.85 9.32
C THR A 460 2.67 8.89 9.99
N GLU A 461 2.44 10.18 9.72
CA GLU A 461 3.21 11.28 10.30
C GLU A 461 3.08 11.34 11.82
N SER A 462 1.86 11.28 12.35
CA SER A 462 1.61 11.45 13.79
C SER A 462 2.21 10.33 14.63
N MET A 463 2.05 9.08 14.19
CA MET A 463 2.58 7.92 14.93
C MET A 463 4.11 7.87 14.86
N THR A 464 4.68 8.06 13.67
CA THR A 464 6.14 8.11 13.47
C THR A 464 6.76 9.24 14.30
N ALA A 465 6.20 10.45 14.26
CA ALA A 465 6.68 11.58 15.05
C ALA A 465 6.78 11.25 16.55
N HIS A 466 5.74 10.60 17.09
CA HIS A 466 5.70 10.19 18.50
C HIS A 466 6.81 9.20 18.85
N PHE A 467 6.95 8.10 18.11
CA PHE A 467 7.90 7.04 18.48
C PHE A 467 9.36 7.43 18.22
N TYR A 468 9.62 8.29 17.25
CA TYR A 468 10.95 8.86 17.02
C TYR A 468 11.30 9.99 17.99
N GLY A 469 10.31 10.52 18.72
CA GLY A 469 10.47 11.65 19.64
C GLY A 469 10.79 12.96 18.90
N GLN A 470 10.18 13.18 17.74
CA GLN A 470 10.47 14.30 16.85
C GLN A 470 9.26 15.20 16.65
N VAL A 471 9.51 16.49 16.49
CA VAL A 471 8.49 17.46 16.07
C VAL A 471 8.56 17.61 14.56
N VAL A 472 7.49 17.22 13.87
CA VAL A 472 7.42 17.32 12.41
C VAL A 472 7.02 18.75 12.02
N PRO A 473 7.78 19.43 11.13
CA PRO A 473 7.40 20.74 10.61
C PRO A 473 6.04 20.69 9.91
N PRO A 474 5.20 21.73 10.06
CA PRO A 474 3.92 21.78 9.38
C PRO A 474 4.12 21.75 7.86
N ARG A 475 3.22 21.07 7.15
CA ARG A 475 3.20 21.09 5.68
C ARG A 475 2.76 22.49 5.24
N GLN A 476 3.69 23.28 4.72
CA GLN A 476 3.40 24.58 4.13
C GLN A 476 2.71 24.35 2.79
N ARG A 477 1.51 24.90 2.60
CA ARG A 477 0.91 25.00 1.25
C ARG A 477 1.67 26.08 0.50
N SER A 478 2.04 25.83 -0.74
CA SER A 478 2.48 26.91 -1.63
C SER A 478 1.35 27.95 -1.64
N ALA A 479 1.64 29.20 -1.29
CA ALA A 479 0.67 30.26 -1.56
C ALA A 479 0.44 30.26 -3.07
N PRO A 480 -0.82 30.32 -3.56
CA PRO A 480 -1.05 30.48 -5.00
C PRO A 480 -0.28 31.71 -5.45
N ALA A 481 0.56 31.54 -6.47
CA ALA A 481 1.34 32.63 -7.04
C ALA A 481 0.40 33.82 -7.23
N THR A 482 0.63 34.89 -6.46
CA THR A 482 -0.17 36.11 -6.57
C THR A 482 -0.08 36.55 -8.02
N ALA A 483 -1.18 36.47 -8.76
CA ALA A 483 -1.30 37.06 -10.08
C ALA A 483 -0.77 38.48 -9.96
N GLY A 484 0.37 38.73 -10.61
CA GLY A 484 1.04 40.01 -10.56
C GLY A 484 0.02 41.08 -10.87
N ALA A 485 -0.15 42.01 -9.93
CA ALA A 485 -0.94 43.21 -10.16
C ALA A 485 -0.43 43.85 -11.45
N ALA A 486 -1.27 43.81 -12.49
CA ALA A 486 -1.09 44.64 -13.66
C ALA A 486 -1.13 46.09 -13.17
N GLY A 487 0.07 46.66 -12.99
CA GLY A 487 0.25 48.05 -12.64
C GLY A 487 -0.02 48.93 -13.86
N ALA A 488 -1.00 49.82 -13.67
CA ALA A 488 -1.17 51.17 -14.21
C ALA A 488 -0.87 51.42 -15.71
#